data_AF-A0A1J3I0U1-F1
#
_entry.id   AF-A0A1J3I0U1-F1
#
_cell.length_a   1.000
_cell.length_b   1.000
_cell.length_c   1.000
_cell.angle_alpha   90.00
_cell.angle_beta   90.00
_cell.angle_gamma   90.00
#
_symmetry.space_group_name_H-M   'P 1'
#
loop_
_entity.id
_entity.type
_entity.pdbx_description
1 polymer ?
#
loop_
_entity_poly.entity_id
_entity_poly.type
_entity_poly.pdbx_seq_one_letter_code
_entity_poly.pdbx_strand_id
1 'polypeptide(L)'
;IESGEAIIYREPEKMVMSRSGSECIVALTHQWYITYDDSEWREMAKKCLAKMNLYPEVTRHEFERTLSGLNQWECSDYFGLGTPIPWDREVVVDSLSDSSLYMAYYTV
;
A
#
# COMPACT_ATOMS: atom_id res chain seq x y z
N ILE A 1 -15.86 9.17 22.16
CA ILE A 1 -15.84 7.78 21.62
C ILE A 1 -15.83 6.79 22.77
N GLU A 2 -14.85 6.83 23.67
CA GLU A 2 -14.81 5.92 24.83
C GLU A 2 -16.00 6.06 25.79
N SER A 3 -16.59 7.27 25.88
CA SER A 3 -17.85 7.52 26.61
C SER A 3 -19.12 7.03 25.89
N GLY A 4 -19.02 6.55 24.65
CA GLY A 4 -20.16 6.13 23.82
C GLY A 4 -20.95 7.26 23.15
N GLU A 5 -20.59 8.53 23.38
CA GLU A 5 -21.34 9.70 22.89
C GLU A 5 -20.98 10.11 21.45
N ALA A 6 -20.00 9.43 20.83
CA ALA A 6 -19.56 9.73 19.47
C ALA A 6 -19.08 8.45 18.77
N ILE A 7 -19.26 8.40 17.46
CA ILE A 7 -18.81 7.32 16.58
C ILE A 7 -17.62 7.77 15.73
N ILE A 8 -16.81 6.81 15.28
CA ILE A 8 -15.75 7.07 14.31
C ILE A 8 -16.40 7.12 12.92
N TYR A 9 -16.30 8.27 12.28
CA TYR A 9 -16.66 8.44 10.87
C TYR A 9 -15.37 8.65 10.07
N ARG A 10 -15.29 8.03 8.89
CA ARG A 10 -14.15 8.14 7.97
C ARG A 10 -14.68 8.46 6.59
N GLU A 11 -14.03 9.41 5.94
CA GLU A 11 -14.30 9.80 4.56
C GLU A 11 -12.98 10.09 3.83
N PRO A 12 -12.95 10.00 2.50
CA PRO A 12 -11.80 10.45 1.72
C PRO A 12 -11.55 11.94 1.97
N GLU A 13 -10.28 12.35 2.15
CA GLU A 13 -9.92 13.77 2.34
C GLU A 13 -10.34 14.63 1.14
N LYS A 14 -10.34 14.04 -0.05
CA LYS A 14 -10.76 14.64 -1.32
C LYS A 14 -11.53 13.60 -2.13
N MET A 15 -12.36 14.04 -3.08
CA MET A 15 -13.06 13.15 -4.01
C MET A 15 -12.06 12.25 -4.74
N VAL A 16 -12.27 10.93 -4.66
CA VAL A 16 -11.49 9.92 -5.37
C VAL A 16 -12.42 9.19 -6.33
N MET A 17 -12.02 9.09 -7.59
CA MET A 17 -12.79 8.41 -8.63
C MET A 17 -12.13 7.09 -9.01
N SER A 18 -12.93 6.02 -9.06
CA SER A 18 -12.48 4.71 -9.52
C SER A 18 -12.28 4.69 -11.04
N ARG A 19 -11.56 3.68 -11.54
CA ARG A 19 -11.44 3.44 -12.99
C ARG A 19 -12.78 3.13 -13.67
N SER A 20 -13.78 2.64 -12.93
CA SER A 20 -15.13 2.38 -13.43
C SER A 20 -16.02 3.63 -13.47
N GLY A 21 -15.51 4.79 -13.04
CA GLY A 21 -16.26 6.05 -12.99
C GLY A 21 -17.13 6.24 -11.74
N SER A 22 -16.95 5.41 -10.71
CA SER A 22 -17.67 5.52 -9.44
C SER A 22 -16.89 6.36 -8.43
N GLU A 23 -17.57 7.13 -7.59
CA GLU A 23 -16.95 7.84 -6.47
C GLU A 23 -16.58 6.83 -5.35
N CYS A 24 -15.33 6.88 -4.89
CA CYS A 24 -14.82 5.99 -3.86
C CYS A 24 -15.19 6.48 -2.46
N ILE A 25 -15.37 5.54 -1.54
CA ILE A 25 -15.63 5.78 -0.12
C ILE A 25 -14.57 5.08 0.74
N VAL A 26 -14.49 5.43 2.03
CA VAL A 26 -13.71 4.66 3.01
C VAL A 26 -14.59 3.53 3.53
N ALA A 27 -14.14 2.29 3.37
CA ALA A 27 -14.86 1.11 3.84
C ALA A 27 -14.01 0.35 4.88
N LEU A 28 -14.67 -0.19 5.90
CA LEU A 28 -14.07 -1.15 6.82
C LEU A 28 -14.42 -2.55 6.30
N THR A 29 -13.42 -3.26 5.78
CA THR A 29 -13.61 -4.58 5.16
C THR A 29 -12.52 -5.56 5.61
N HIS A 30 -12.77 -6.85 5.39
CA HIS A 30 -11.76 -7.89 5.58
C HIS A 30 -10.86 -7.94 4.34
N GLN A 31 -9.60 -7.57 4.49
CA GLN A 31 -8.62 -7.52 3.42
C GLN A 31 -7.25 -7.93 3.95
N TRP A 32 -6.39 -8.40 3.06
CA TRP A 32 -4.99 -8.63 3.36
C TRP A 32 -4.18 -7.35 3.18
N TYR A 33 -3.21 -7.15 4.08
CA TYR A 33 -2.38 -5.96 4.09
C TYR A 33 -0.90 -6.33 4.15
N ILE A 34 -0.08 -5.54 3.48
CA ILE A 34 1.37 -5.46 3.70
C ILE A 34 1.64 -4.46 4.81
N THR A 35 2.34 -4.87 5.86
CA THR A 35 2.58 -4.09 7.08
C THR A 35 3.77 -3.13 6.94
N TYR A 36 3.70 -2.16 6.03
CA TYR A 36 4.73 -1.10 5.92
C TYR A 36 4.75 -0.14 7.13
N ASP A 37 3.80 -0.28 8.05
CA ASP A 37 3.77 0.35 9.37
C ASP A 37 4.79 -0.25 10.36
N ASP A 38 5.35 -1.43 10.08
CA ASP A 38 6.39 -2.03 10.91
C ASP A 38 7.65 -1.14 10.97
N SER A 39 8.02 -0.74 12.19
CA SER A 39 9.12 0.18 12.43
C SER A 39 10.49 -0.41 12.08
N GLU A 40 10.72 -1.70 12.33
CA GLU A 40 12.00 -2.34 12.05
C GLU A 40 12.20 -2.45 10.53
N TRP A 41 11.14 -2.86 9.82
CA TRP A 41 11.16 -2.96 8.37
C TRP A 41 11.35 -1.59 7.71
N ARG A 42 10.69 -0.55 8.23
CA ARG A 42 10.85 0.83 7.76
C ARG A 42 12.29 1.33 7.91
N GLU A 43 12.93 1.02 9.03
CA GLU A 43 14.34 1.39 9.23
C GLU A 43 15.28 0.62 8.29
N MET A 44 14.98 -0.65 7.98
CA MET A 44 15.70 -1.39 6.93
C MET A 44 15.54 -0.73 5.55
N ALA A 45 14.33 -0.30 5.19
CA ALA A 45 14.06 0.39 3.93
C ALA A 45 14.82 1.73 3.84
N LYS A 46 14.85 2.52 4.91
CA LYS A 46 15.65 3.77 4.98
C LYS A 46 17.14 3.52 4.82
N LYS A 47 17.68 2.47 5.47
CA LYS A 47 19.09 2.06 5.30
C LYS A 47 19.40 1.64 3.86
N CYS A 48 18.44 1.02 3.17
CA CYS A 48 18.57 0.69 1.75
C CYS A 48 18.58 1.96 0.90
N LEU A 49 17.62 2.87 1.11
CA LEU A 49 17.51 4.15 0.41
C LEU A 49 18.78 5.00 0.53
N ALA A 50 19.42 5.02 1.71
CA ALA A 50 20.67 5.76 1.94
C ALA A 50 21.83 5.32 1.02
N LYS A 51 21.79 4.09 0.49
CA LYS A 51 22.80 3.54 -0.43
C LYS A 51 22.44 3.71 -1.90
N MET A 52 21.21 4.13 -2.21
CA MET A 52 20.75 4.29 -3.58
C MET A 52 21.25 5.62 -4.18
N ASN A 53 21.53 5.61 -5.49
CA ASN A 53 21.78 6.82 -6.26
C ASN A 53 20.46 7.31 -6.86
N LEU A 54 20.06 8.54 -6.50
CA LEU A 54 18.79 9.14 -6.91
C LEU A 54 19.03 10.44 -7.65
N TYR A 55 18.28 10.64 -8.73
CA TYR A 55 18.38 11.82 -9.57
C TYR A 55 16.98 12.33 -9.92
N PRO A 56 16.70 13.63 -9.74
CA PRO A 56 17.51 14.66 -9.06
C PRO A 56 17.56 14.47 -7.52
N GLU A 57 18.37 15.27 -6.81
CA GLU A 57 18.56 15.17 -5.36
C GLU A 57 17.23 15.26 -4.57
N VAL A 58 16.30 16.10 -5.03
CA VAL A 58 14.95 16.25 -4.42
C VAL A 58 14.19 14.92 -4.35
N THR A 59 14.45 13.98 -5.25
CA THR A 59 13.82 12.65 -5.24
C THR A 59 14.11 11.89 -3.94
N ARG A 60 15.29 12.09 -3.34
CA ARG A 60 15.61 11.47 -2.04
C ARG A 60 14.65 11.94 -0.95
N HIS A 61 14.40 13.24 -0.86
CA HIS A 61 13.49 13.79 0.14
C HIS A 61 12.05 13.30 -0.04
N GLU A 62 11.61 13.13 -1.28
CA GLU A 62 10.28 12.55 -1.55
C GLU A 62 10.18 11.09 -1.10
N PHE A 63 11.21 10.26 -1.33
CA PHE A 63 11.24 8.90 -0.79
C PHE A 63 11.25 8.88 0.74
N GLU A 64 12.05 9.73 1.39
CA GLU A 64 12.10 9.83 2.85
C GLU A 64 10.75 10.24 3.44
N ARG A 65 10.07 11.20 2.80
CA ARG A 65 8.71 11.64 3.14
C ARG A 65 7.71 10.51 3.01
N THR A 66 7.71 9.80 1.87
CA THR A 66 6.80 8.68 1.63
C THR A 66 7.06 7.53 2.61
N LEU A 67 8.31 7.09 2.80
CA LEU A 67 8.65 6.03 3.76
C LEU A 67 8.22 6.34 5.20
N SER A 68 8.25 7.62 5.58
CA SER A 68 7.81 8.05 6.92
C SER A 68 6.29 8.09 7.06
N GLY A 69 5.57 8.37 5.97
CA GLY A 69 4.10 8.45 5.94
C GLY A 69 3.39 7.15 5.57
N LEU A 70 4.11 6.15 5.05
CA LEU A 70 3.52 4.85 4.72
C LEU A 70 2.91 4.20 5.96
N ASN A 71 1.80 3.49 5.74
CA ASN A 71 1.11 2.69 6.73
C ASN A 71 0.81 1.33 6.07
N GLN A 72 -0.04 0.52 6.69
CA GLN A 72 -0.57 -0.69 6.09
C GLN A 72 -1.09 -0.42 4.68
N TRP A 73 -0.67 -1.27 3.74
CA TRP A 73 -1.07 -1.20 2.35
C TRP A 73 -1.95 -2.39 2.00
N GLU A 74 -3.15 -2.11 1.53
CA GLU A 74 -4.11 -3.12 1.09
C GLU A 74 -3.60 -3.80 -0.18
N CYS A 75 -3.51 -5.13 -0.20
CA CYS A 75 -2.86 -5.86 -1.28
C CYS A 75 -3.71 -6.97 -1.92
N SER A 76 -5.02 -7.01 -1.63
CA SER A 76 -5.91 -8.10 -2.03
C SER A 76 -7.19 -7.59 -2.66
N ASP A 77 -7.34 -7.84 -3.95
CA ASP A 77 -8.56 -7.53 -4.70
C ASP A 77 -9.48 -8.75 -4.80
N TYR A 78 -10.78 -8.51 -4.60
CA TYR A 78 -11.84 -9.51 -4.87
C TYR A 78 -12.21 -9.62 -6.35
N PHE A 79 -11.88 -8.59 -7.14
CA PHE A 79 -12.27 -8.50 -8.55
C PHE A 79 -11.12 -7.97 -9.39
N GLY A 80 -10.83 -8.66 -10.48
CA GLY A 80 -9.79 -8.27 -11.42
C GLY A 80 -9.00 -9.46 -11.93
N LEU A 81 -7.99 -9.17 -12.75
CA LEU A 81 -6.98 -10.14 -13.13
C LEU A 81 -5.80 -9.99 -12.19
N GLY A 82 -5.23 -11.11 -11.76
CA GLY A 82 -4.08 -11.13 -10.88
C GLY A 82 -3.70 -12.56 -10.49
N THR A 83 -2.71 -12.67 -9.61
CA THR A 83 -2.28 -13.95 -9.05
C THR A 83 -3.06 -14.24 -7.77
N PRO A 84 -3.72 -15.41 -7.60
CA PRO A 84 -4.42 -15.73 -6.36
C PRO A 84 -3.48 -15.79 -5.16
N ILE A 85 -3.94 -15.33 -3.99
CA ILE A 85 -3.15 -15.47 -2.76
C ILE A 85 -3.03 -16.96 -2.41
N PRO A 86 -1.82 -17.49 -2.12
CA PRO A 86 -1.63 -18.94 -1.99
C PRO A 86 -2.47 -19.62 -0.90
N TRP A 87 -2.74 -18.90 0.20
CA TRP A 87 -3.54 -19.36 1.34
C TRP A 87 -5.00 -18.89 1.32
N ASP A 88 -5.35 -17.99 0.42
CA ASP A 88 -6.70 -17.44 0.29
C ASP A 88 -7.01 -17.22 -1.20
N ARG A 89 -7.57 -18.24 -1.83
CA ARG A 89 -7.79 -18.26 -3.29
C ARG A 89 -9.03 -17.49 -3.73
N GLU A 90 -9.79 -16.90 -2.80
CA GLU A 90 -10.95 -16.07 -3.12
C GLU A 90 -10.54 -14.65 -3.57
N VAL A 91 -9.32 -14.24 -3.24
CA VAL A 91 -8.74 -12.94 -3.59
C VAL A 91 -7.49 -13.08 -4.44
N VAL A 92 -7.19 -12.03 -5.21
CA VAL A 92 -5.97 -11.92 -6.02
C VAL A 92 -5.08 -10.80 -5.48
N VAL A 93 -3.77 -10.91 -5.70
CA VAL A 93 -2.81 -9.86 -5.35
C VAL A 93 -3.01 -8.65 -6.26
N ASP A 94 -3.04 -7.45 -5.66
CA ASP A 94 -3.18 -6.19 -6.40
C ASP A 94 -1.96 -5.90 -7.28
N SER A 95 -2.17 -5.13 -8.35
CA SER A 95 -1.14 -4.84 -9.37
C SER A 95 0.10 -4.06 -8.89
N LEU A 96 0.01 -3.29 -7.80
CA LEU A 96 1.15 -2.58 -7.21
C LEU A 96 1.93 -3.48 -6.26
N SER A 97 1.28 -4.49 -5.68
CA SER A 97 1.94 -5.45 -4.80
C SER A 97 2.67 -6.56 -5.56
N ASP A 98 2.12 -7.05 -6.67
CA ASP A 98 2.75 -8.10 -7.49
C ASP A 98 3.91 -7.60 -8.40
N SER A 99 4.10 -6.28 -8.49
CA SER A 99 5.09 -5.63 -9.35
C SER A 99 6.32 -5.07 -8.61
N SER A 100 6.61 -5.57 -7.40
CA SER A 100 7.70 -5.06 -6.55
C SER A 100 9.06 -5.72 -6.79
N LEU A 101 9.09 -7.02 -7.14
CA LEU A 101 10.32 -7.82 -7.27
C LEU A 101 10.45 -8.55 -8.62
N TYR A 102 9.58 -8.24 -9.60
CA TYR A 102 9.57 -8.89 -10.91
C TYR A 102 10.89 -8.74 -11.68
N MET A 103 11.71 -7.75 -11.37
CA MET A 103 13.02 -7.58 -12.00
C MET A 103 13.94 -8.78 -11.75
N ALA A 104 13.78 -9.48 -10.62
CA ALA A 104 14.52 -10.71 -10.35
C ALA A 104 14.09 -11.87 -11.28
N TYR A 105 12.82 -11.92 -11.66
CA TYR A 105 12.30 -12.93 -12.58
C TYR A 105 12.90 -12.81 -13.98
N TYR A 106 13.28 -11.60 -14.44
CA TYR A 106 13.96 -11.43 -15.73
C TYR A 106 15.33 -12.09 -15.83
N THR A 107 15.90 -12.56 -14.72
CA THR A 107 17.24 -13.16 -14.70
C THR A 107 17.24 -14.66 -15.04
N VAL A 108 16.07 -15.29 -15.12
CA VAL A 108 15.87 -16.71 -15.46
C VAL A 108 15.10 -16.87 -16.76
#